data_AF-A0A0S8A2Z3-F1
#
_entry.id   AF-A0A0S8A2Z3-F1
#
_cell.length_a   1.000
_cell.length_b   1.000
_cell.length_c   1.000
_cell.angle_alpha   90.00
_cell.angle_beta   90.00
_cell.angle_gamma   90.00
#
_symmetry.space_group_name_H-M   'P 1'
#
loop_
_entity.id
_entity.type
_entity.pdbx_description
1 polymer ?
#
loop_
_entity_poly.entity_id
_entity_poly.type
_entity_poly.pdbx_seq_one_letter_code
_entity_poly.pdbx_strand_id
1 'polypeptide(L)'
;MSEKKLAIIATKGSLDWAYPPFILASTAAALGYEVQIFCTFYGLQLLRKKLDLKMSSLGNPGMPMPMPMPVLLQALPGMQSMMTS
;
A
#
# COMPACT_ATOMS: atom_id res chain seq x y z
N MET A 1 -16.21 15.77 25.98
CA MET A 1 -14.86 15.26 25.62
C MET A 1 -14.61 15.63 24.18
N SER A 2 -13.41 16.14 23.85
CA SER A 2 -13.01 16.34 22.45
C SER A 2 -13.02 14.98 21.74
N GLU A 3 -13.79 14.84 20.65
CA GLU A 3 -13.73 13.65 19.80
C GLU A 3 -12.31 13.54 19.23
N LYS A 4 -11.66 12.39 19.48
CA LYS A 4 -10.30 12.16 18.97
C LYS A 4 -10.38 12.01 17.46
N LYS A 5 -9.48 12.66 16.70
CA LYS A 5 -9.46 12.63 15.23
C LYS A 5 -8.14 12.08 14.70
N LEU A 6 -8.21 11.35 13.59
CA LEU A 6 -7.04 10.83 12.87
C LEU A 6 -7.17 11.11 11.37
N ALA A 7 -6.17 11.76 10.79
CA ALA A 7 -6.05 11.95 9.35
C ALA A 7 -4.84 11.16 8.83
N ILE A 8 -5.04 10.37 7.76
CA ILE A 8 -3.99 9.59 7.10
C ILE A 8 -3.92 10.01 5.64
N ILE A 9 -2.71 10.27 5.14
CA ILE A 9 -2.48 10.56 3.71
C ILE A 9 -1.88 9.31 3.05
N ALA A 10 -2.67 8.63 2.21
CA ALA A 10 -2.25 7.45 1.47
C ALA A 10 -1.74 7.86 0.07
N THR A 11 -0.43 7.84 -0.12
CA THR A 11 0.23 8.29 -1.38
C THR A 11 0.65 7.15 -2.30
N LYS A 12 0.72 5.92 -1.78
CA LYS A 12 1.19 4.72 -2.47
C LYS A 12 0.01 3.80 -2.76
N GLY A 13 0.05 3.14 -3.92
CA GLY A 13 -1.04 2.28 -4.40
C GLY A 13 -0.67 0.80 -4.53
N SER A 14 0.53 0.37 -4.13
CA SER A 14 0.89 -1.05 -4.16
C SER A 14 0.29 -1.79 -2.96
N LEU A 15 0.15 -3.11 -3.09
CA LEU A 15 -0.53 -3.93 -2.09
C LEU A 15 0.12 -3.81 -0.70
N ASP A 16 1.45 -3.92 -0.64
CA ASP A 16 2.25 -3.82 0.58
C ASP A 16 2.09 -2.48 1.32
N TRP A 17 1.91 -1.39 0.57
CA TRP A 17 1.71 -0.05 1.14
C TRP A 17 0.24 0.29 1.43
N ALA A 18 -0.70 -0.50 0.93
CA ALA A 18 -2.13 -0.33 1.24
C ALA A 18 -2.47 -0.80 2.66
N TYR A 19 -1.80 -1.82 3.18
CA TYR A 19 -2.10 -2.39 4.50
C TYR A 19 -1.95 -1.39 5.66
N PRO A 20 -0.81 -0.67 5.82
CA PRO A 20 -0.63 0.23 6.97
C PRO A 20 -1.73 1.28 7.16
N PRO A 21 -2.13 2.08 6.15
CA PRO A 21 -3.16 3.10 6.35
C PRO A 21 -4.52 2.49 6.70
N PHE A 22 -4.90 1.35 6.11
CA PHE A 22 -6.18 0.71 6.41
C PHE A 22 -6.22 0.02 7.78
N ILE A 23 -5.13 -0.64 8.20
CA ILE A 23 -5.04 -1.24 9.55
C ILE A 23 -5.14 -0.17 10.62
N LEU A 24 -4.37 0.91 10.49
CA LEU A 24 -4.38 2.02 11.44
C LEU A 24 -5.73 2.72 11.48
N ALA A 25 -6.33 2.99 10.31
CA ALA A 25 -7.65 3.59 10.24
C ALA A 25 -8.73 2.73 10.90
N SER A 26 -8.75 1.42 10.59
CA SER A 26 -9.72 0.49 11.18
C SER A 26 -9.57 0.38 12.69
N THR A 27 -8.33 0.34 13.20
CA THR A 27 -8.06 0.28 14.64
C THR A 27 -8.47 1.58 15.34
N ALA A 28 -8.13 2.73 14.77
CA ALA A 28 -8.50 4.02 15.34
C ALA A 28 -10.03 4.23 15.36
N ALA A 29 -10.71 3.84 14.28
CA ALA A 29 -12.18 3.86 14.22
C ALA A 29 -12.80 2.97 15.31
N ALA A 30 -12.25 1.76 15.53
CA ALA A 30 -12.69 0.86 16.60
C ALA A 30 -12.46 1.43 18.00
N LEU A 31 -11.44 2.28 18.18
CA LEU A 31 -11.15 2.99 19.44
C LEU A 31 -11.93 4.30 19.60
N GLY A 32 -12.88 4.59 18.70
CA GLY A 32 -13.76 5.76 18.78
C GLY A 32 -13.15 7.06 18.24
N TYR A 33 -12.19 6.97 17.31
CA TYR A 33 -11.66 8.15 16.62
C TYR A 33 -12.52 8.48 15.38
N GLU A 34 -12.70 9.76 15.07
CA GLU A 34 -13.13 10.20 13.74
C GLU A 34 -11.93 10.06 12.79
N VAL A 35 -12.01 9.16 11.81
CA VAL A 35 -10.89 8.84 10.91
C VAL A 35 -11.17 9.31 9.49
N GLN A 36 -10.21 9.99 8.87
CA GLN A 36 -10.22 10.32 7.45
C GLN A 36 -8.95 9.79 6.76
N ILE A 37 -9.13 9.13 5.63
CA ILE A 37 -8.03 8.71 4.75
C ILE A 37 -8.10 9.55 3.47
N PHE A 38 -7.09 10.38 3.24
CA PHE A 38 -6.92 11.12 2.00
C PHE A 38 -6.02 10.32 1.04
N CYS A 39 -6.65 9.67 0.06
CA CYS A 39 -5.94 8.97 -1.02
C CYS A 39 -5.52 9.97 -2.10
N THR A 40 -4.23 10.03 -2.42
CA THR A 40 -3.69 10.94 -3.45
C THR A 40 -2.57 10.26 -4.25
N PHE A 41 -2.19 10.84 -5.39
CA PHE A 41 -1.22 10.29 -6.35
C PHE A 41 -1.55 8.82 -6.71
N TYR A 42 -0.62 7.90 -6.48
CA TYR A 42 -0.80 6.47 -6.72
C TYR A 42 -1.79 5.83 -5.74
N GLY A 43 -2.03 6.43 -4.57
CA GLY A 43 -3.02 5.99 -3.61
C GLY A 43 -4.47 6.05 -4.13
N LEU A 44 -4.74 6.81 -5.21
CA LEU A 44 -6.05 6.80 -5.87
C LEU A 44 -6.43 5.40 -6.41
N GLN A 45 -5.44 4.54 -6.70
CA GLN A 45 -5.70 3.15 -7.11
C GLN A 45 -6.42 2.34 -6.02
N LEU A 46 -6.25 2.71 -4.74
CA LEU A 46 -6.91 2.05 -3.61
C LEU A 46 -8.42 2.28 -3.57
N LEU A 47 -8.93 3.26 -4.32
CA LEU A 47 -10.36 3.59 -4.39
C LEU A 47 -11.09 2.86 -5.53
N ARG A 48 -10.41 2.01 -6.30
CA ARG A 48 -11.05 1.26 -7.40
C ARG A 48 -11.96 0.17 -6.86
N LYS A 49 -13.13 0.00 -7.49
CA LYS A 49 -14.10 -1.06 -7.15
C LYS A 49 -13.54 -2.48 -7.35
N LYS A 50 -12.70 -2.66 -8.37
CA LYS A 50 -11.96 -3.89 -8.64
C LYS A 50 -10.48 -3.59 -8.46
N LEU A 51 -9.88 -4.21 -7.45
CA LEU A 51 -8.48 -4.02 -7.10
C LEU A 51 -7.62 -5.06 -7.84
N ASP A 52 -6.58 -4.59 -8.52
CA ASP A 52 -5.51 -5.41 -9.10
C ASP A 52 -4.17 -4.83 -8.62
N LEU A 53 -3.97 -4.86 -7.30
CA LEU A 53 -2.80 -4.28 -6.66
C LEU A 53 -1.72 -5.36 -6.55
N LYS A 54 -0.54 -5.05 -7.08
CA LYS A 54 0.65 -5.90 -6.98
C LYS A 54 1.57 -5.42 -5.87
N MET A 55 2.35 -6.32 -5.29
CA MET A 55 3.45 -5.94 -4.41
C MET A 55 4.57 -5.31 -5.24
N SER A 56 5.20 -4.25 -4.70
CA SER A 56 6.33 -3.61 -5.37
C SER A 56 7.65 -4.19 -4.89
N SER A 57 8.38 -4.90 -5.77
CA SER A 57 9.74 -5.39 -5.48
C SER A 57 10.76 -4.26 -5.31
N LEU A 58 10.52 -3.11 -5.98
CA LEU A 58 11.36 -1.92 -5.91
C LEU A 58 11.01 -0.99 -4.74
N GLY A 59 9.74 -1.00 -4.30
CA GLY A 59 9.24 -0.16 -3.22
C GLY A 59 9.38 -0.75 -1.82
N ASN A 60 9.72 -2.04 -1.72
CA ASN A 60 9.88 -2.76 -0.45
C ASN A 60 11.22 -3.51 -0.42
N PRO A 61 12.32 -2.86 0.04
CA PRO A 61 13.64 -3.47 0.14
C PRO A 61 13.71 -4.70 1.06
N GLY A 62 12.70 -4.90 1.91
CA GLY A 62 12.62 -6.02 2.87
C GLY A 62 11.89 -7.25 2.33
N MET A 63 11.36 -7.20 1.09
CA MET A 63 10.75 -8.38 0.48
C MET A 63 11.87 -9.38 0.13
N PRO A 64 11.87 -10.62 0.67
CA PRO A 64 12.90 -11.60 0.35
C PRO A 64 12.76 -11.98 -1.12
N MET A 65 13.63 -11.40 -1.94
CA MET A 65 13.75 -11.76 -3.35
C MET A 65 14.34 -13.17 -3.42
N PRO A 66 13.65 -14.16 -4.03
CA PRO A 66 14.17 -15.52 -4.12
C PRO A 66 15.52 -15.59 -4.85
N MET A 67 15.84 -14.58 -5.66
CA MET A 67 17.16 -14.38 -6.27
C MET A 67 17.52 -12.88 -6.24
N PRO A 68 18.77 -12.49 -5.89
CA PRO A 68 19.21 -11.10 -6.00
C PRO A 68 19.30 -10.70 -7.48
N MET A 69 18.23 -10.10 -8.00
CA MET A 69 18.16 -9.64 -9.38
C MET A 69 18.63 -8.18 -9.46
N PRO A 70 19.55 -7.83 -10.37
CA PRO A 70 19.93 -6.44 -10.63
C PRO A 70 18.69 -5.57 -10.88
N VAL A 71 18.69 -4.33 -10.38
CA VAL A 71 17.59 -3.35 -10.55
C VAL A 71 17.16 -3.21 -12.01
N LEU A 72 18.12 -3.28 -12.94
CA LEU A 72 17.86 -3.22 -14.37
C LEU A 72 17.02 -4.40 -14.89
N LEU A 73 17.27 -5.61 -14.37
CA LEU A 73 16.46 -6.77 -14.69
C LEU A 73 15.05 -6.60 -14.10
N GLN A 74 14.91 -6.14 -12.86
CA GLN A 74 13.60 -5.95 -12.21
C GLN A 74 12.67 -4.96 -12.92
N ALA A 75 13.21 -4.06 -13.75
CA ALA A 75 12.44 -3.12 -14.56
C ALA A 75 11.84 -3.76 -15.83
N LEU A 76 12.16 -5.02 -16.15
CA LEU A 76 11.62 -5.72 -17.32
C LEU A 76 10.11 -5.98 -17.17
N PRO A 77 9.32 -5.74 -18.23
CA PRO A 77 7.89 -6.05 -18.24
C PRO A 77 7.63 -7.52 -17.90
N GLY A 78 6.72 -7.80 -16.96
CA GLY A 78 6.33 -9.16 -16.57
C GLY A 78 7.00 -9.71 -15.31
N MET A 79 8.12 -9.14 -14.86
CA MET A 79 8.79 -9.60 -13.63
C MET A 79 7.95 -9.40 -12.37
N GLN A 80 7.16 -8.32 -12.30
CA GLN A 80 6.22 -8.11 -11.20
C GLN A 80 5.17 -9.22 -11.11
N SER A 81 4.71 -9.78 -12.24
CA SER A 81 3.69 -10.84 -12.23
C SER A 81 4.25 -12.16 -11.71
N MET A 82 5.51 -12.47 -12.05
CA MET A 82 6.23 -13.65 -11.57
C MET A 82 6.49 -13.61 -10.06
N MET A 83 6.74 -12.41 -9.51
CA MET A 83 7.03 -12.23 -8.07
C MET A 83 5.78 -12.15 -7.19
N THR A 84 4.60 -11.89 -7.77
CA THR A 84 3.33 -11.82 -7.04
C THR A 84 2.45 -13.07 -7.18
N SER A 85 2.94 -14.11 -7.85
CA SER A 85 2.25 -15.40 -8.00
C SER A 85 2.53 -16.33 -6.84
#